data_AF-A0A9E0EE27-F1
#
_entry.id   AF-A0A9E0EE27-F1
#
_cell.length_a   1.000
_cell.length_b   1.000
_cell.length_c   1.000
_cell.angle_alpha   90.00
_cell.angle_beta   90.00
_cell.angle_gamma   90.00
#
_symmetry.space_group_name_H-M   'P 1'
#
loop_
_entity.id
_entity.type
_entity.pdbx_description
1 polymer ?
#
loop_
_entity_poly.entity_id
_entity_poly.type
_entity_poly.pdbx_seq_one_letter_code
_entity_poly.pdbx_strand_id
1 'polypeptide(L)'
;MKQVNMSKIINYLTILGLLILLSAFFLDNWIRDWLFLSSWGNVATMLILPLLGTLILILSIYYKKLWTGLFSISLIISFTLIFGIGYFIFGP
;
A
#
# COMPACT_ATOMS: atom_id res chain seq x y z
N MET A 1 -19.65 0.03 -25.79
CA MET A 1 -18.94 0.10 -24.48
C MET A 1 -17.74 1.04 -24.64
N LYS A 2 -17.59 2.07 -23.80
CA LYS A 2 -16.41 2.95 -23.84
C LYS A 2 -15.16 2.12 -23.51
N GLN A 3 -14.13 2.20 -24.35
CA GLN A 3 -12.86 1.51 -24.14
C GLN A 3 -12.23 2.07 -22.86
N VAL A 4 -12.21 1.27 -21.81
CA VAL A 4 -11.68 1.69 -20.52
C VAL A 4 -10.17 1.86 -20.65
N ASN A 5 -9.65 3.04 -20.35
CA ASN A 5 -8.21 3.32 -20.43
C ASN A 5 -7.51 2.69 -19.21
N MET A 6 -7.14 1.42 -19.36
CA MET A 6 -6.51 0.63 -18.29
C MET A 6 -5.17 1.23 -17.83
N SER A 7 -4.47 1.95 -18.71
CA SER A 7 -3.26 2.68 -18.33
C SER A 7 -3.54 3.76 -17.28
N LYS A 8 -4.62 4.53 -17.47
CA LYS A 8 -5.06 5.53 -16.48
C LYS A 8 -5.51 4.88 -15.17
N ILE A 9 -6.21 3.75 -15.23
CA ILE A 9 -6.68 3.03 -14.03
C ILE A 9 -5.51 2.60 -13.16
N ILE A 10 -4.48 1.98 -13.76
CA ILE A 10 -3.28 1.55 -13.03
C ILE A 10 -2.62 2.76 -12.35
N ASN A 11 -2.51 3.89 -13.04
CA ASN A 11 -1.94 5.11 -12.47
C ASN A 11 -2.77 5.63 -11.29
N TYR A 12 -4.11 5.67 -11.42
CA TYR A 12 -4.99 6.09 -10.32
C TYR A 12 -4.89 5.17 -9.11
N LEU A 13 -4.84 3.85 -9.32
CA LEU A 13 -4.66 2.88 -8.24
C LEU A 13 -3.30 3.05 -7.55
N THR A 14 -2.26 3.34 -8.32
CA THR A 14 -0.92 3.59 -7.79
C THR A 14 -0.89 4.86 -6.93
N ILE A 15 -1.51 5.95 -7.41
CA ILE A 15 -1.65 7.21 -6.64
C ILE A 15 -2.47 6.97 -5.38
N LEU A 16 -3.57 6.21 -5.47
CA LEU A 16 -4.39 5.85 -4.33
C LEU A 16 -3.59 5.09 -3.27
N GLY A 17 -2.81 4.08 -3.67
CA GLY A 17 -1.93 3.34 -2.75
C GLY A 17 -0.92 4.23 -2.04
N LEU A 18 -0.31 5.18 -2.77
CA LEU A 18 0.58 6.19 -2.18
C LEU A 18 -0.12 7.11 -1.19
N LEU A 19 -1.31 7.60 -1.54
CA LEU A 19 -2.10 8.45 -0.65
C LEU A 19 -2.49 7.73 0.62
N ILE A 20 -2.85 6.46 0.53
CA ILE A 20 -3.19 5.63 1.69
C ILE A 20 -1.96 5.42 2.57
N LEU A 21 -0.80 5.13 1.96
CA LEU A 21 0.47 5.02 2.68
C LEU A 21 0.78 6.30 3.45
N LEU A 22 0.73 7.45 2.78
CA LEU A 22 0.94 8.76 3.40
C LEU A 22 -0.09 9.00 4.52
N SER A 23 -1.37 8.70 4.27
CA SER A 23 -2.43 8.91 5.26
C SER A 23 -2.23 8.09 6.52
N ALA A 24 -1.72 6.85 6.40
CA ALA A 24 -1.40 6.03 7.56
C ALA A 24 -0.39 6.72 8.47
N PHE A 25 0.62 7.39 7.88
CA PHE A 25 1.71 8.04 8.62
C PHE A 25 1.32 9.39 9.22
N PHE A 26 0.37 10.09 8.61
CA PHE A 26 -0.02 11.44 9.05
C PHE A 26 -1.26 11.48 9.95
N LEU A 27 -2.20 10.52 9.83
CA LEU A 27 -3.40 10.52 10.68
C LEU A 27 -3.11 9.96 12.08
N ASP A 28 -2.31 8.91 12.17
CA ASP A 28 -1.91 8.38 13.47
C ASP A 28 -0.66 9.13 13.90
N ASN A 29 -0.84 10.04 14.86
CA ASN A 29 0.21 10.93 15.38
C ASN A 29 1.46 10.18 15.90
N TRP A 30 1.39 8.86 16.11
CA TRP A 30 2.48 8.02 16.57
C TRP A 30 2.52 6.66 15.86
N ILE A 31 3.72 6.25 15.42
CA ILE A 31 3.97 4.92 14.83
C ILE A 31 3.61 3.78 15.80
N ARG A 32 3.68 4.01 17.11
CA ARG A 32 3.23 3.02 18.11
C ARG A 32 1.74 2.71 17.97
N ASP A 33 0.94 3.70 17.60
CA ASP A 33 -0.50 3.52 17.53
C ASP A 33 -0.88 2.57 16.38
N TRP A 34 -0.01 2.42 15.38
CA TRP A 34 -0.13 1.43 14.31
C TRP A 34 -0.12 -0.02 14.78
N LEU A 35 0.39 -0.30 15.97
CA LEU A 35 0.39 -1.65 16.52
C LEU A 35 -0.98 -2.05 17.06
N PHE A 36 -1.86 -1.07 17.36
CA PHE A 36 -3.25 -1.37 17.73
C PHE A 36 -4.08 -1.70 16.49
N LEU A 37 -4.77 -2.84 16.50
CA LEU A 37 -5.62 -3.27 15.37
C LEU A 37 -6.71 -2.25 15.01
N SER A 38 -7.12 -1.39 15.94
CA SER A 38 -8.15 -0.38 15.73
C SER A 38 -7.64 0.92 15.13
N SER A 39 -6.33 1.12 14.99
CA SER A 39 -5.79 2.36 14.43
C SER A 39 -5.89 2.40 12.91
N TRP A 40 -6.00 3.61 12.37
CA TRP A 40 -6.13 3.80 10.93
C TRP A 40 -4.87 3.31 10.19
N GLY A 41 -3.71 3.58 10.74
CA GLY A 41 -2.42 3.16 10.24
C GLY A 41 -2.29 1.65 10.20
N ASN A 42 -2.80 0.92 11.20
CA ASN A 42 -2.85 -0.54 11.15
C ASN A 42 -3.76 -1.03 10.02
N VAL A 43 -5.00 -0.56 9.96
CA VAL A 43 -5.96 -0.95 8.93
C VAL A 43 -5.44 -0.64 7.52
N ALA A 44 -4.87 0.56 7.34
CA ALA A 44 -4.29 0.98 6.07
C ALA A 44 -3.09 0.13 5.66
N THR A 45 -2.16 -0.15 6.59
CA THR A 45 -0.91 -0.85 6.29
C THR A 45 -1.06 -2.38 6.23
N MET A 46 -1.91 -3.00 7.05
CA MET A 46 -2.11 -4.45 7.10
C MET A 46 -3.14 -4.96 6.10
N LEU A 47 -4.20 -4.20 5.84
CA LEU A 47 -5.32 -4.67 5.03
C LEU A 47 -5.32 -3.98 3.67
N ILE A 48 -5.33 -2.65 3.66
CA ILE A 48 -5.62 -1.90 2.43
C ILE A 48 -4.43 -1.88 1.47
N LEU A 49 -3.22 -1.58 1.96
CA LEU A 49 -2.01 -1.49 1.14
C LEU A 49 -1.63 -2.82 0.46
N PRO A 50 -1.59 -3.96 1.16
CA PRO A 50 -1.23 -5.24 0.54
C PRO A 50 -2.25 -5.67 -0.52
N LEU A 51 -3.55 -5.43 -0.29
CA LEU A 51 -4.60 -5.72 -1.26
C LEU A 51 -4.47 -4.83 -2.50
N LEU A 52 -4.26 -3.52 -2.33
CA LEU A 52 -4.03 -2.59 -3.44
C LEU A 52 -2.75 -2.93 -4.20
N GLY A 53 -1.65 -3.20 -3.50
CA GLY A 53 -0.39 -3.62 -4.09
C GLY A 53 -0.53 -4.94 -4.86
N THR A 54 -1.30 -5.90 -4.37
CA THR A 54 -1.56 -7.15 -5.10
C THR A 54 -2.38 -6.91 -6.36
N LEU A 55 -3.41 -6.05 -6.27
CA LEU A 55 -4.28 -5.71 -7.40
C LEU A 55 -3.50 -4.96 -8.49
N ILE A 56 -2.66 -4.00 -8.13
CA ILE A 56 -1.77 -3.29 -9.06
C ILE A 56 -0.76 -4.27 -9.67
N LEU A 57 -0.26 -5.25 -8.91
CA LEU A 57 0.70 -6.24 -9.39
C LEU A 57 0.07 -7.13 -10.46
N ILE A 58 -1.13 -7.69 -10.19
CA ILE A 58 -1.88 -8.51 -11.16
C ILE A 58 -2.14 -7.71 -12.44
N LEU A 59 -2.60 -6.46 -12.31
CA LEU A 59 -2.81 -5.59 -13.48
C LEU A 59 -1.51 -5.30 -14.22
N SER A 60 -0.40 -5.06 -13.51
CA SER A 60 0.90 -4.79 -14.13
C SER A 60 1.42 -5.98 -14.94
N ILE A 61 1.23 -7.21 -14.44
CA ILE A 61 1.60 -8.46 -15.13
C ILE A 61 0.73 -8.62 -16.38
N TYR A 62 -0.59 -8.46 -16.23
CA TYR A 62 -1.53 -8.59 -17.33
C TYR A 62 -1.25 -7.62 -18.48
N TYR A 63 -0.87 -6.37 -18.17
CA TYR A 63 -0.54 -5.34 -19.15
C TYR A 63 0.96 -5.21 -19.47
N LYS A 64 1.80 -6.17 -19.03
CA LYS A 64 3.26 -6.19 -19.27
C LYS A 64 3.99 -4.90 -18.83
N LYS A 65 3.51 -4.25 -17.78
CA LYS A 65 4.08 -3.00 -17.21
C LYS A 65 5.06 -3.29 -16.08
N LEU A 66 6.30 -3.60 -16.44
CA LEU A 66 7.36 -4.03 -15.52
C LEU A 66 7.63 -3.03 -14.37
N TRP A 67 7.73 -1.73 -14.68
CA TRP A 67 7.97 -0.68 -13.68
C TRP A 67 6.84 -0.54 -12.66
N THR A 68 5.59 -0.64 -13.11
CA THR A 68 4.43 -0.60 -12.21
C THR A 68 4.40 -1.83 -11.32
N GLY A 69 4.81 -2.99 -11.84
CA GLY A 69 4.94 -4.22 -11.04
C GLY A 69 5.99 -4.09 -9.93
N LEU A 70 7.17 -3.54 -10.24
CA LEU A 70 8.21 -3.26 -9.23
C LEU A 70 7.71 -2.30 -8.15
N PHE A 71 6.99 -1.26 -8.53
CA PHE A 71 6.38 -0.32 -7.59
C PHE A 71 5.34 -1.00 -6.69
N SER A 72 4.53 -1.89 -7.28
CA SER A 72 3.57 -2.72 -6.56
C SER A 72 4.21 -3.61 -5.51
N ILE A 73 5.30 -4.28 -5.89
CA ILE A 73 6.09 -5.12 -4.99
C ILE A 73 6.66 -4.27 -3.86
N SER A 74 7.14 -3.06 -4.16
CA SER A 74 7.60 -2.12 -3.13
C SER A 74 6.48 -1.70 -2.17
N LEU A 75 5.25 -1.50 -2.65
CA LEU A 75 4.08 -1.21 -1.80
C LEU A 75 3.69 -2.39 -0.90
N ILE A 76 3.88 -3.63 -1.36
CA ILE A 76 3.62 -4.83 -0.56
C ILE A 76 4.72 -5.03 0.49
N ILE A 77 5.99 -4.82 0.11
CA ILE A 77 7.14 -5.01 1.02
C ILE A 77 7.24 -3.88 2.05
N SER A 78 6.85 -2.65 1.69
CA SER A 78 6.85 -1.53 2.62
C SER A 78 6.03 -1.83 3.86
N PHE A 79 4.92 -2.58 3.73
CA PHE A 79 4.16 -3.09 4.87
C PHE A 79 5.02 -3.91 5.86
N THR A 80 5.68 -4.97 5.39
CA THR A 80 6.45 -5.88 6.25
C THR A 80 7.61 -5.14 6.93
N LEU A 81 8.26 -4.23 6.20
CA LEU A 81 9.34 -3.41 6.74
C LEU A 81 8.83 -2.44 7.80
N ILE A 82 7.76 -1.71 7.51
CA ILE A 82 7.18 -0.73 8.43
C ILE A 82 6.72 -1.40 9.72
N PHE A 83 5.99 -2.50 9.60
CA PHE A 83 5.47 -3.21 10.77
C PHE A 83 6.59 -3.88 11.57
N GLY A 84 7.53 -4.56 10.89
CA GLY A 84 8.65 -5.22 11.54
C GLY A 84 9.58 -4.24 12.26
N ILE A 85 9.90 -3.10 11.63
CA ILE A 85 10.73 -2.04 12.23
C ILE A 85 9.97 -1.35 13.36
N GLY A 86 8.68 -1.03 13.16
CA GLY A 86 7.85 -0.43 14.19
C GLY A 86 7.75 -1.30 15.44
N TYR A 87 7.47 -2.59 15.27
CA TYR A 87 7.40 -3.54 16.38
C TYR A 87 8.77 -3.73 17.07
N PHE A 88 9.87 -3.76 16.31
CA PHE A 88 11.21 -3.88 16.89
C PHE A 88 11.61 -2.65 17.73
N ILE A 89 11.26 -1.44 17.28
CA ILE A 89 11.65 -0.19 17.97
C ILE A 89 10.73 0.12 19.15
N PHE A 90 9.42 -0.10 19.01
CA PHE A 90 8.42 0.35 19.98
C PHE A 90 7.91 -0.75 20.91
N GLY A 91 8.28 -2.01 20.67
CA GLY A 91 7.82 -3.17 21.45
C GLY A 91 6.37 -3.55 21.14
N PRO A 92 5.85 -4.63 21.76
CA PRO A 92 4.41 -4.93 21.75
C PRO A 92 3.57 -3.87 22.45
#